data_AF-A0A447NT47-F1
#
_entry.id   AF-A0A447NT47-F1
#
_cell.length_a   1.000
_cell.length_b   1.000
_cell.length_c   1.000
_cell.angle_alpha   90.00
_cell.angle_beta   90.00
_cell.angle_gamma   90.00
#
_symmetry.space_group_name_H-M   'P 1'
#
loop_
_entity.id
_entity.type
_entity.pdbx_description
1 polymer ?
#
loop_
_entity_poly.entity_id
_entity_poly.type
_entity_poly.pdbx_seq_one_letter_code
_entity_poly.pdbx_strand_id
1 'polypeptide(L)'
;MGYPVRLIPAQHVKAFVRSQKNDANDDLAICETALRPDIHFVSVKTTEQQDIKTLRNTCQLMVEQRTALAHQLRSLLVEYGFTIPVGILRLQQLFW
;
A
#
# COMPACT_ATOMS: atom_id res chain seq x y z
N MET A 1 23.18 -3.04 -23.21
CA MET A 1 23.34 -4.03 -22.12
C MET A 1 22.03 -4.08 -21.35
N GLY A 2 21.18 -5.07 -21.58
CA GLY A 2 19.88 -5.15 -20.91
C GLY A 2 19.31 -6.53 -21.09
N TYR A 3 19.09 -7.23 -19.97
CA TYR A 3 18.35 -8.49 -20.00
C TYR A 3 16.86 -8.20 -20.19
N PRO A 4 16.12 -8.99 -20.98
CA PRO A 4 14.67 -8.89 -21.04
C PRO A 4 14.08 -9.30 -19.68
N VAL A 5 13.70 -8.31 -18.87
CA VAL A 5 13.08 -8.52 -17.56
C VAL A 5 11.62 -8.95 -17.78
N ARG A 6 11.21 -10.03 -17.12
CA ARG A 6 9.83 -10.51 -17.11
C ARG A 6 9.30 -10.46 -15.68
N LEU A 7 8.10 -9.92 -15.49
CA LEU A 7 7.46 -9.83 -14.18
C LEU A 7 6.53 -11.03 -13.96
N ILE A 8 6.70 -11.73 -12.84
CA ILE A 8 5.85 -12.85 -12.45
C ILE A 8 4.76 -12.33 -11.50
N PRO A 9 3.48 -12.73 -11.67
CA PRO A 9 2.45 -12.38 -10.71
C PRO A 9 2.80 -12.85 -9.30
N ALA A 10 2.81 -11.93 -8.32
CA ALA A 10 3.16 -12.25 -6.94
C ALA A 10 2.24 -13.31 -6.31
N GLN A 11 0.98 -13.39 -6.76
CA GLN A 11 0.03 -14.42 -6.33
C GLN A 11 0.50 -15.83 -6.67
N HIS A 12 1.14 -16.02 -7.83
CA HIS A 12 1.66 -17.31 -8.24
C HIS A 12 2.92 -17.64 -7.46
N VAL A 13 3.83 -16.67 -7.26
CA VAL A 13 5.05 -16.86 -6.45
C VAL A 13 4.71 -17.27 -5.02
N LYS A 14 3.69 -16.63 -4.41
CA LYS A 14 3.27 -16.92 -3.03
C LYS A 14 2.87 -18.39 -2.81
N ALA A 15 2.35 -19.07 -3.83
CA ALA A 15 1.99 -20.49 -3.72
C ALA A 15 3.21 -21.40 -3.55
N PHE A 16 4.40 -20.95 -3.95
CA PHE A 16 5.66 -21.72 -3.90
C PHE A 16 6.61 -21.26 -2.79
N VAL A 17 6.27 -20.21 -2.04
CA VAL A 17 7.05 -19.77 -0.88
C VAL A 17 6.96 -20.82 0.23
N ARG A 18 8.10 -21.39 0.60
CA ARG A 18 8.19 -22.41 1.66
C ARG A 18 8.39 -21.74 3.01
N SER A 19 7.67 -22.18 4.04
CA SER A 19 7.86 -21.79 5.46
C SER A 19 8.04 -20.27 5.69
N GLN A 20 8.77 -19.88 6.74
CA GLN A 20 9.08 -18.51 7.11
C GLN A 20 9.74 -17.75 5.96
N LYS A 21 9.32 -16.50 5.78
CA LYS A 21 9.89 -15.58 4.79
C LYS A 21 11.39 -15.39 5.03
N ASN A 22 12.19 -15.78 4.05
CA ASN A 22 13.60 -15.43 3.93
C ASN A 22 13.93 -15.24 2.43
N ASP A 23 15.00 -14.51 2.12
CA ASP A 23 15.34 -14.16 0.74
C ASP A 23 15.65 -15.41 -0.10
N ALA A 24 16.28 -16.45 0.47
CA ALA A 24 16.59 -17.69 -0.24
C ALA A 24 15.33 -18.47 -0.66
N ASN A 25 14.29 -18.49 0.18
CA ASN A 25 13.02 -19.13 -0.10
C ASN A 25 12.20 -18.32 -1.11
N ASP A 26 12.28 -16.98 -1.04
CA ASP A 26 11.64 -16.10 -2.02
C ASP A 26 12.31 -16.29 -3.40
N ASP A 27 13.64 -16.35 -3.48
CA ASP A 27 14.39 -16.62 -4.71
C ASP A 27 14.05 -17.99 -5.31
N LEU A 28 14.02 -19.04 -4.48
CA LEU A 28 13.62 -20.38 -4.90
C LEU A 28 12.18 -20.40 -5.41
N ALA A 29 11.26 -19.73 -4.71
CA ALA A 29 9.87 -19.64 -5.13
C ALA A 29 9.74 -18.90 -6.47
N ILE A 30 10.48 -17.82 -6.68
CA ILE A 30 10.51 -17.09 -7.96
C ILE A 30 11.05 -17.98 -9.07
N CYS A 31 12.15 -18.71 -8.84
CA CYS A 31 12.75 -19.61 -9.82
C CYS A 31 11.82 -20.77 -10.17
N GLU A 32 11.22 -21.42 -9.16
CA GLU A 32 10.28 -22.52 -9.35
C GLU A 32 9.03 -22.06 -10.11
N THR A 33 8.53 -20.87 -9.78
CA THR A 33 7.41 -20.25 -10.48
C THR A 33 7.80 -19.96 -11.93
N ALA A 34 8.94 -19.32 -12.20
CA ALA A 34 9.40 -18.98 -13.54
C ALA A 34 9.52 -20.18 -14.50
N LEU A 35 9.75 -21.38 -13.96
CA LEU A 35 9.89 -22.63 -14.72
C LEU A 35 8.55 -23.31 -15.03
N ARG A 36 7.43 -22.86 -14.46
CA ARG A 36 6.11 -23.48 -14.71
C ARG A 36 5.59 -23.13 -16.11
N PRO A 37 5.08 -24.11 -16.87
CA PRO A 37 4.74 -23.95 -18.28
C PRO A 37 3.57 -22.99 -18.56
N ASP A 38 2.62 -22.86 -17.61
CA ASP A 38 1.38 -22.08 -17.81
C ASP A 38 1.40 -20.69 -17.13
N ILE A 39 2.58 -20.16 -16.82
CA ILE A 39 2.68 -18.85 -16.18
C ILE A 39 2.60 -17.73 -17.19
N HIS A 40 1.54 -16.94 -17.02
CA HIS A 40 1.34 -15.70 -17.73
C HIS A 40 2.13 -14.59 -17.03
N PHE A 41 3.15 -14.08 -17.73
CA PHE A 41 3.93 -12.94 -17.25
C PHE A 41 3.12 -11.66 -17.33
N VAL A 42 3.31 -10.78 -16.36
CA VAL A 42 2.66 -9.47 -16.32
C VAL A 42 3.48 -8.49 -17.13
N SER A 43 2.81 -7.66 -17.93
CA SER A 43 3.47 -6.52 -18.58
C SER A 43 4.05 -5.58 -17.53
N VAL A 44 5.19 -4.98 -17.85
CA VAL A 44 5.68 -3.82 -17.11
C VAL A 44 4.62 -2.72 -17.23
N LYS A 45 4.31 -2.06 -16.11
CA LYS A 45 3.38 -0.94 -16.10
C LYS A 45 3.92 0.18 -16.96
N THR A 46 3.04 0.81 -17.73
CA THR A 46 3.41 2.04 -18.44
C THR A 46 3.59 3.18 -17.44
N THR A 47 4.30 4.24 -17.85
CA THR A 47 4.49 5.43 -17.02
C THR A 47 3.15 6.02 -16.61
N GLU A 48 2.18 6.11 -17.53
CA GLU A 48 0.85 6.65 -17.28
C GLU A 48 0.08 5.80 -16.26
N GLN A 49 0.18 4.47 -16.34
CA GLN A 49 -0.43 3.57 -15.36
C GLN A 49 0.19 3.73 -13.97
N GLN A 50 1.50 3.95 -13.92
CA GLN A 50 2.21 4.20 -12.66
C GLN A 50 1.81 5.57 -12.08
N ASP A 51 1.65 6.60 -12.92
CA ASP A 51 1.24 7.95 -12.51
C ASP A 51 -0.19 7.98 -11.95
N ILE A 52 -1.13 7.26 -12.58
CA ILE A 52 -2.49 7.14 -12.05
C ILE A 52 -2.47 6.46 -10.67
N LYS A 53 -1.64 5.43 -10.49
CA LYS A 53 -1.49 4.74 -9.21
C LYS A 53 -0.90 5.67 -8.14
N THR A 54 0.15 6.42 -8.46
CA THR A 54 0.80 7.33 -7.50
C THR A 54 -0.15 8.45 -7.09
N LEU A 55 -0.89 9.04 -8.03
CA LEU A 55 -1.90 10.06 -7.74
C LEU A 55 -2.96 9.54 -6.75
N ARG A 56 -3.55 8.37 -7.02
CA ARG A 56 -4.56 7.76 -6.14
C ARG A 56 -4.01 7.52 -4.74
N ASN A 57 -2.79 6.98 -4.64
CA ASN A 57 -2.15 6.70 -3.36
C ASN A 57 -1.89 7.99 -2.57
N THR A 58 -1.43 9.05 -3.24
CA THR A 58 -1.20 10.36 -2.59
C THR A 58 -2.49 10.95 -2.05
N CYS A 59 -3.58 10.92 -2.83
CA CYS A 59 -4.89 11.39 -2.36
C CYS A 59 -5.39 10.59 -1.16
N GLN A 60 -5.23 9.26 -1.17
CA GLN A 60 -5.60 8.41 -0.04
C GLN A 60 -4.78 8.74 1.20
N LEU A 61 -3.47 8.87 1.06
CA LEU A 61 -2.56 9.21 2.16
C LEU A 61 -2.93 10.56 2.80
N MET A 62 -3.29 11.56 1.99
CA MET A 62 -3.74 12.87 2.51
C MET A 62 -5.02 12.74 3.36
N VAL A 63 -5.96 11.88 2.98
CA VAL A 63 -7.18 11.63 3.76
C VAL A 63 -6.86 10.92 5.07
N GLU A 64 -5.98 9.93 5.04
CA GLU A 64 -5.52 9.20 6.23
C GLU A 64 -4.79 10.13 7.20
N GLN A 65 -3.85 10.93 6.71
CA GLN A 65 -3.11 11.92 7.50
C GLN A 65 -4.04 12.96 8.13
N ARG A 66 -5.00 13.50 7.37
CA ARG A 66 -6.00 14.44 7.89
C ARG A 66 -6.83 13.81 9.02
N THR A 67 -7.21 12.55 8.86
CA THR A 67 -7.99 11.82 9.87
C THR A 67 -7.16 11.55 11.12
N ALA A 68 -5.90 11.15 10.96
CA ALA A 68 -4.96 10.94 12.07
C ALA A 68 -4.74 12.22 12.88
N LEU A 69 -4.49 13.36 12.21
CA LEU A 69 -4.37 14.66 12.87
C LEU A 69 -5.66 15.06 13.61
N ALA A 70 -6.83 14.83 13.01
CA ALA A 70 -8.12 15.10 13.65
C ALA A 70 -8.35 14.22 14.90
N HIS A 71 -7.88 12.97 14.90
CA HIS A 71 -7.93 12.10 16.07
C HIS A 71 -6.98 12.57 17.16
N GLN A 72 -5.74 12.92 16.80
CA GLN A 72 -4.75 13.44 17.75
C GLN A 72 -5.25 14.72 18.44
N LEU A 73 -5.77 15.67 17.66
CA LEU A 73 -6.31 16.92 18.21
C LEU A 73 -7.48 16.67 19.16
N ARG A 74 -8.39 15.76 18.80
CA ARG A 74 -9.52 15.40 19.67
C ARG A 74 -9.06 14.72 20.95
N SER A 75 -8.06 13.83 20.89
CA SER A 75 -7.47 13.22 22.07
C SER A 75 -6.92 14.29 23.02
N LEU A 76 -6.16 15.24 22.48
CA LEU A 76 -5.60 16.35 23.27
C LEU A 76 -6.70 17.19 23.91
N LEU A 77 -7.74 17.56 23.16
CA LEU A 77 -8.84 18.39 23.68
C LEU A 77 -9.64 17.68 24.78
N VAL A 78 -9.77 16.36 24.70
CA VAL A 78 -10.38 15.53 25.76
C VAL A 78 -9.54 15.57 27.04
N GLU A 79 -8.21 15.57 26.95
CA GLU A 79 -7.33 15.75 28.12
C GLU A 79 -7.54 17.11 28.81
N TYR A 80 -7.89 18.14 28.05
CA TYR A 80 -8.28 19.46 28.56
C TYR A 80 -9.77 19.57 28.96
N GLY A 81 -10.53 18.48 28.90
CA GLY A 81 -11.94 18.42 29.32
C GLY A 81 -12.97 18.80 28.23
N PHE A 82 -12.54 19.04 26.99
CA PHE A 82 -13.44 19.33 25.87
C PHE A 82 -13.84 18.05 25.13
N THR A 83 -15.13 17.70 25.15
CA THR A 83 -15.66 16.54 24.42
C THR A 83 -16.21 16.97 23.06
N ILE A 84 -15.60 16.49 21.97
CA ILE A 84 -15.96 16.87 20.59
C ILE A 84 -16.52 15.66 19.84
N PRO A 85 -17.70 15.74 19.22
CA PRO A 85 -18.28 14.63 18.46
C PRO A 85 -17.40 14.25 17.27
N VAL A 86 -17.45 12.98 16.86
CA VAL A 86 -16.66 12.46 15.72
C VAL A 86 -17.04 13.19 14.43
N GLY A 87 -16.04 13.46 13.58
CA GLY A 87 -16.18 14.11 12.28
C GLY A 87 -15.23 15.28 12.07
N ILE A 88 -14.77 15.47 10.83
CA ILE A 88 -13.84 16.56 10.47
C ILE A 88 -14.54 17.93 10.51
N LEU A 89 -15.76 18.01 9.99
CA LEU A 89 -16.52 19.27 9.93
C LEU A 89 -16.84 19.78 11.34
N ARG A 90 -17.20 18.87 12.25
CA ARG A 90 -17.48 19.19 13.66
C ARG A 90 -16.24 19.71 14.38
N LEU A 91 -15.08 19.15 14.07
CA LEU A 91 -13.80 19.60 14.63
C LEU A 91 -13.39 20.97 14.06
N GLN A 92 -13.66 21.24 12.78
CA GLN A 92 -13.39 22.56 12.18
C GLN A 92 -14.27 23.67 12.76
N GLN A 93 -15.53 23.39 13.08
CA GLN A 93 -16.47 24.35 13.70
C GLN A 93 -16.06 24.83 15.11
N LEU A 94 -15.07 24.21 15.76
CA LEU A 94 -14.58 24.64 17.07
C LEU A 94 -13.55 25.78 16.98
N PHE A 95 -12.87 25.90 15.83
CA PHE A 95 -11.73 26.81 15.65
C PHE A 95 -12.06 28.02 14.75
N TRP A 96 -13.31 28.16 14.33
CA TRP A 96 -13.87 29.26 13.54
C TRP A 96 -15.20 29.69 14.15
#